data_AF-A0A966C0E6-F1
#
_entry.id   AF-A0A966C0E6-F1
#
_cell.length_a   1.000
_cell.length_b   1.000
_cell.length_c   1.000
_cell.angle_alpha   90.00
_cell.angle_beta   90.00
_cell.angle_gamma   90.00
#
_symmetry.space_group_name_H-M   'P 1'
#
loop_
_entity.id
_entity.type
_entity.pdbx_description
1 polymer ?
#
loop_
_entity_poly.entity_id
_entity_poly.type
_entity_poly.pdbx_seq_one_letter_code
_entity_poly.pdbx_strand_id
1 'polypeptide(L)'
;MASETGKPKLGDNPRFKRIIGSVPWMQVRKKEHFRTRVFQSGNSIAVRIPAGTKLEAGMEMDLTVEDGEYLSLEPVDKPKRKFNIAKVAGSASSLKLISDDSRRFEERSLDWPDRQA
;
A
#
# COMPACT_ATOMS: atom_id res chain seq x y z
N MET A 1 -16.24 40.56 31.55
CA MET A 1 -16.92 39.41 30.92
C MET A 1 -16.15 39.05 29.67
N ALA A 2 -15.27 38.05 29.75
CA ALA A 2 -14.49 37.59 28.61
C ALA A 2 -15.29 36.51 27.87
N SER A 3 -15.65 36.76 26.63
CA SER A 3 -16.31 35.81 25.75
C SER A 3 -15.29 34.78 25.25
N GLU A 4 -15.58 33.50 25.45
CA GLU A 4 -14.82 32.38 24.91
C GLU A 4 -14.87 32.41 23.38
N THR A 5 -13.76 32.78 22.75
CA THR A 5 -13.54 32.66 21.32
C THR A 5 -13.23 31.20 20.98
N GLY A 6 -14.21 30.53 20.37
CA GLY A 6 -14.08 29.15 19.88
C GLY A 6 -12.88 29.00 18.94
N LYS A 7 -11.99 28.06 19.26
CA LYS A 7 -10.83 27.72 18.43
C LYS A 7 -11.29 27.29 17.03
N PRO A 8 -10.75 27.87 15.95
CA PRO A 8 -11.11 27.45 14.60
C PRO A 8 -10.62 26.01 14.34
N LYS A 9 -11.49 25.18 13.75
CA LYS A 9 -11.16 23.81 13.37
C LYS A 9 -10.07 23.84 12.27
N LEU A 10 -9.09 22.96 12.41
CA LEU A 10 -7.92 22.83 11.52
C LEU A 10 -8.38 22.37 10.12
N GLY A 11 -8.87 23.31 9.30
CA GLY A 11 -9.39 23.03 7.97
C GLY A 11 -10.17 24.19 7.33
N ASP A 12 -10.72 25.11 8.13
CA ASP A 12 -11.64 26.15 7.64
C ASP A 12 -10.99 27.51 7.33
N ASN A 13 -9.67 27.55 7.07
CA ASN A 13 -9.00 28.79 6.68
C ASN A 13 -8.99 28.97 5.14
N PRO A 14 -9.72 29.96 4.58
CA PRO A 14 -9.85 30.13 3.13
C PRO A 14 -8.52 30.48 2.43
N ARG A 15 -7.50 30.97 3.14
CA ARG A 15 -6.15 31.20 2.57
C ARG A 15 -5.38 29.91 2.29
N PHE A 16 -5.59 28.85 3.09
CA PHE A 16 -4.92 27.55 2.90
C PHE A 16 -5.51 26.75 1.73
N LYS A 17 -6.80 26.94 1.44
CA LYS A 17 -7.51 26.30 0.33
C LYS A 17 -6.93 26.63 -1.05
N ARG A 18 -6.31 27.82 -1.20
CA ARG A 18 -5.76 28.31 -2.48
C ARG A 18 -4.37 27.79 -2.83
N ILE A 19 -3.59 27.36 -1.83
CA ILE A 19 -2.22 26.84 -2.05
C ILE A 19 -2.23 25.33 -2.31
N ILE A 20 -3.17 24.59 -1.70
CA ILE A 20 -3.27 23.11 -1.82
C ILE A 20 -4.21 22.67 -2.96
N GLY A 21 -4.95 23.60 -3.57
CA GLY A 21 -5.90 23.31 -4.66
C GLY A 21 -5.30 22.75 -5.95
N SER A 22 -3.96 22.65 -6.07
CA SER A 22 -3.27 22.23 -7.30
C SER A 22 -2.43 20.95 -7.15
N VAL A 23 -2.63 20.15 -6.09
CA VAL A 23 -1.82 18.95 -5.82
C VAL A 23 -2.72 17.71 -5.70
N PRO A 24 -3.23 17.15 -6.82
CA PRO A 24 -4.24 16.08 -6.80
C PRO A 24 -3.71 14.76 -6.19
N TRP A 25 -2.39 14.60 -6.11
CA TRP A 25 -1.73 13.42 -5.54
C TRP A 25 -1.62 13.46 -4.01
N MET A 26 -1.93 14.58 -3.36
CA MET A 26 -1.91 14.73 -1.91
C MET A 26 -3.32 14.60 -1.34
N GLN A 27 -3.99 13.49 -1.66
CA GLN A 27 -5.27 13.14 -1.05
C GLN A 27 -4.99 12.68 0.39
N VAL A 28 -5.33 13.51 1.39
CA VAL A 28 -5.27 13.11 2.79
C VAL A 28 -6.23 11.92 2.95
N ARG A 29 -5.69 10.74 3.26
CA ARG A 29 -6.52 9.54 3.51
C ARG A 29 -7.51 9.88 4.62
N LYS A 30 -8.81 9.88 4.31
CA LYS A 30 -9.87 10.08 5.28
C LYS A 30 -9.79 8.94 6.31
N LYS A 31 -9.57 9.28 7.58
CA LYS A 31 -9.58 8.34 8.70
C LYS A 31 -10.92 8.45 9.41
N GLU A 32 -11.63 7.33 9.50
CA GLU A 32 -12.85 7.21 10.29
C GLU A 32 -12.58 6.23 11.43
N HIS A 33 -12.92 6.64 12.66
CA HIS A 33 -12.69 5.84 13.85
C HIS A 33 -14.03 5.28 14.34
N PHE A 34 -14.12 3.95 14.45
CA PHE A 34 -15.31 3.26 14.93
C PHE A 34 -14.97 2.48 16.20
N ARG A 35 -15.80 2.65 17.24
CA ARG A 35 -15.74 1.79 18.43
C ARG A 35 -16.59 0.56 18.17
N THR A 36 -15.97 -0.61 18.18
CA THR A 36 -16.64 -1.89 17.96
C THR A 36 -16.42 -2.82 19.16
N ARG A 37 -17.21 -3.88 19.24
CA ARG A 37 -17.06 -4.93 20.26
C ARG A 37 -16.53 -6.19 19.61
N VAL A 38 -15.64 -6.83 20.35
CA VAL A 38 -15.07 -8.14 20.06
C VAL A 38 -16.00 -9.19 20.70
N PHE A 39 -16.29 -10.28 19.99
CA PHE A 39 -17.19 -11.33 20.47
C PHE A 39 -16.67 -12.72 20.11
N GLN A 40 -17.00 -13.72 20.94
CA GLN A 40 -16.66 -15.10 20.67
C GLN A 40 -17.56 -15.65 19.55
N SER A 41 -16.95 -16.32 18.58
CA SER A 41 -17.60 -17.02 17.48
C SER A 41 -17.03 -18.44 17.42
N GLY A 42 -17.63 -19.37 18.16
CA GLY A 42 -17.15 -20.75 18.27
C GLY A 42 -15.78 -20.81 18.97
N ASN A 43 -14.77 -21.35 18.27
CA ASN A 43 -13.37 -21.39 18.75
C ASN A 43 -12.55 -20.17 18.33
N SER A 44 -13.19 -19.15 17.76
CA SER A 44 -12.52 -17.96 17.24
C SER A 44 -13.13 -16.70 17.80
N ILE A 45 -12.43 -15.59 17.57
CA ILE A 45 -12.88 -14.27 17.97
C ILE A 45 -13.28 -13.50 16.70
N ALA A 46 -14.36 -12.75 16.77
CA ALA A 46 -14.86 -11.93 15.68
C ALA A 46 -15.04 -10.47 16.12
N VAL A 47 -14.91 -9.57 15.15
CA VAL A 47 -15.06 -8.12 15.33
C VAL A 47 -16.14 -7.62 14.39
N ARG A 48 -17.04 -6.74 14.87
CA ARG A 48 -18.05 -6.16 13.99
C ARG A 48 -17.44 -5.06 13.13
N ILE A 49 -17.57 -5.23 11.82
CA ILE A 49 -17.16 -4.25 10.83
C ILE A 49 -18.42 -3.45 10.41
N PRO A 50 -18.43 -2.11 10.51
CA PRO A 50 -19.56 -1.30 10.09
C PRO A 50 -19.91 -1.50 8.61
N ALA A 51 -21.20 -1.43 8.30
CA ALA A 51 -21.69 -1.40 6.92
C ALA A 51 -21.17 -0.14 6.18
N GLY A 52 -20.90 -0.26 4.89
CA GLY A 52 -20.30 0.81 4.08
C GLY A 52 -18.77 0.75 4.00
N THR A 53 -18.14 -0.17 4.73
CA THR A 53 -16.75 -0.56 4.47
C THR A 53 -16.69 -1.34 3.16
N LYS A 54 -15.56 -1.30 2.45
CA LYS A 54 -15.34 -2.07 1.19
C LYS A 54 -15.07 -3.57 1.42
N LEU A 55 -15.44 -4.09 2.59
CA LEU A 55 -15.24 -5.49 2.97
C LEU A 55 -16.56 -6.22 2.84
N GLU A 56 -16.54 -7.38 2.18
CA GLU A 56 -17.72 -8.20 1.93
C GLU A 56 -17.67 -9.49 2.77
N ALA A 57 -18.84 -10.01 3.14
CA ALA A 57 -18.92 -11.26 3.87
C ALA A 57 -18.44 -12.42 2.98
N GLY A 58 -17.57 -13.28 3.51
CA GLY A 58 -16.95 -14.39 2.77
C GLY A 58 -15.69 -14.01 1.98
N MET A 59 -15.21 -12.76 2.07
CA MET A 59 -13.93 -12.35 1.51
C MET A 59 -12.76 -13.00 2.26
N GLU A 60 -11.80 -13.55 1.53
CA GLU A 60 -10.55 -14.05 2.10
C GLU A 60 -9.57 -12.89 2.37
N MET A 61 -9.03 -12.88 3.59
CA MET A 61 -8.14 -11.84 4.08
C MET A 61 -6.93 -12.46 4.76
N ASP A 62 -5.76 -11.90 4.52
CA ASP A 62 -4.56 -12.12 5.33
C ASP A 62 -4.64 -11.27 6.59
N LEU A 63 -4.44 -11.92 7.75
CA LEU A 63 -4.38 -11.26 9.05
C LEU A 63 -2.94 -11.20 9.54
N THR A 64 -2.43 -9.98 9.73
CA THR A 64 -1.16 -9.74 10.42
C THR A 64 -1.44 -9.20 11.81
N VAL A 65 -0.84 -9.84 12.82
CA VAL A 65 -0.94 -9.42 14.23
C VAL A 65 0.40 -8.80 14.63
N GLU A 66 0.41 -7.49 14.87
CA GLU A 66 1.58 -6.75 15.34
C GLU A 66 1.45 -6.49 16.84
N ASP A 67 2.48 -6.85 17.61
CA ASP A 67 2.59 -6.68 19.06
C ASP A 67 1.40 -7.20 19.89
N GLY A 68 0.62 -8.12 19.33
CA GLY A 68 -0.55 -8.73 19.99
C GLY A 68 -1.80 -7.84 20.09
N GLU A 69 -1.73 -6.58 19.65
CA GLU A 69 -2.83 -5.61 19.77
C GLU A 69 -3.31 -5.06 18.43
N TYR A 70 -2.41 -4.92 17.47
CA TYR A 70 -2.71 -4.30 16.18
C TYR A 70 -3.02 -5.39 15.14
N LEU A 71 -4.26 -5.38 14.65
CA LEU A 71 -4.72 -6.28 13.61
C LEU A 71 -4.74 -5.54 12.27
N SER A 72 -3.92 -5.98 11.32
CA SER A 72 -3.95 -5.52 9.94
C SER A 72 -4.60 -6.59 9.06
N LEU A 73 -5.67 -6.21 8.37
CA LEU A 73 -6.42 -7.08 7.46
C LEU A 73 -6.19 -6.63 6.03
N GLU A 74 -5.65 -7.53 5.22
CA GLU A 74 -5.38 -7.27 3.81
C GLU A 74 -6.10 -8.29 2.93
N PRO A 75 -6.76 -7.89 1.82
CA PRO A 75 -7.35 -8.86 0.91
C PRO A 75 -6.29 -9.78 0.31
N VAL A 76 -6.58 -11.07 0.20
CA VAL A 76 -5.65 -12.05 -0.40
C VAL A 76 -5.53 -11.81 -1.91
N ASP A 77 -6.67 -11.64 -2.60
CA ASP A 77 -6.69 -11.35 -4.04
C ASP A 77 -6.50 -9.85 -4.30
N LYS A 78 -5.28 -9.35 -4.05
CA LYS A 78 -4.89 -8.01 -4.50
C LYS A 78 -4.61 -8.06 -5.99
N PRO A 79 -5.17 -7.12 -6.79
CA PRO A 79 -4.79 -7.01 -8.19
C PRO A 79 -3.28 -6.79 -8.28
N LYS A 80 -2.56 -7.76 -8.83
CA LYS A 80 -1.11 -7.70 -8.99
C LYS A 80 -0.75 -6.38 -9.66
N ARG A 81 0.18 -5.63 -9.05
CA ARG A 81 0.62 -4.34 -9.61
C ARG A 81 1.24 -4.60 -10.98
N LYS A 82 0.47 -4.38 -12.04
CA LYS A 82 0.98 -4.50 -13.41
C LYS A 82 1.98 -3.38 -13.62
N PHE A 83 3.19 -3.74 -14.04
CA PHE A 83 4.16 -2.78 -14.49
C PHE A 83 3.63 -2.12 -15.76
N ASN A 84 3.48 -0.80 -15.74
CA ASN A 84 3.00 -0.07 -16.90
C ASN A 84 4.18 0.17 -17.86
N ILE A 85 4.34 -0.73 -18.83
CA ILE A 85 5.45 -0.65 -19.80
C ILE A 85 5.39 0.62 -20.66
N ALA A 86 4.19 1.15 -20.96
CA ALA A 86 4.05 2.38 -21.73
C ALA A 86 4.66 3.60 -21.03
N LYS A 87 4.80 3.57 -19.69
CA LYS A 87 5.47 4.65 -18.93
C LYS A 87 7.00 4.56 -18.95
N VAL A 88 7.55 3.39 -19.27
CA VAL A 88 9.00 3.12 -19.15
C VAL A 88 9.65 2.84 -20.50
N ALA A 89 8.88 2.45 -21.50
CA ALA A 89 9.35 2.35 -22.88
C ALA A 89 9.97 3.68 -23.33
N GLY A 90 11.24 3.65 -23.72
CA GLY A 90 11.98 4.84 -24.14
C GLY A 90 12.54 5.73 -23.02
N SER A 91 12.34 5.39 -21.73
CA SER A 91 12.90 6.18 -20.63
C SER A 91 14.42 6.03 -20.49
N ALA A 92 14.99 4.98 -21.08
CA ALA A 92 16.41 4.67 -21.02
C ALA A 92 17.17 5.28 -22.23
N SER A 93 17.03 6.59 -22.42
CA SER A 93 17.55 7.32 -23.59
C SER A 93 19.08 7.49 -23.61
N SER A 94 19.74 7.31 -22.46
CA SER A 94 21.19 7.46 -22.29
C SER A 94 21.96 6.14 -22.31
N LEU A 95 21.26 5.01 -22.49
CA LEU A 95 21.92 3.70 -22.57
C LEU A 95 22.71 3.59 -23.87
N LYS A 96 23.98 3.18 -23.75
CA LYS A 96 24.85 2.87 -24.87
C LYS A 96 25.07 1.36 -24.91
N LEU A 97 25.13 0.81 -26.12
CA LEU A 97 25.56 -0.56 -26.31
C LEU A 97 26.99 -0.73 -25.77
N ILE A 98 27.20 -1.74 -24.93
CA ILE A 98 28.53 -2.16 -24.52
C ILE A 98 29.26 -2.81 -25.71
N SER A 99 30.59 -2.80 -25.70
CA SER A 99 31.39 -3.43 -26.77
C SER A 99 31.14 -4.93 -26.84
N ASP A 100 31.32 -5.54 -28.02
CA ASP A 100 31.10 -6.98 -28.22
C ASP A 100 31.98 -7.83 -27.32
N ASP A 101 33.21 -7.38 -27.05
CA ASP A 101 34.14 -8.09 -26.18
C ASP A 101 33.64 -8.14 -24.73
N SER A 102 33.06 -7.04 -24.24
CA SER A 102 32.43 -6.99 -22.90
C SER A 102 31.11 -7.77 -22.79
N ARG A 103 30.58 -8.29 -23.89
CA ARG A 103 29.40 -9.19 -23.89
C ARG A 103 29.79 -10.66 -23.76
N ARG A 104 31.07 -10.99 -23.90
CA ARG A 104 31.56 -12.36 -23.73
C ARG A 104 31.58 -12.67 -22.24
N PHE A 105 30.82 -13.67 -21.84
CA PHE A 105 30.94 -14.25 -20.52
C PHE A 105 32.02 -15.32 -20.55
N GLU A 106 32.92 -15.31 -19.58
CA GLU A 106 33.85 -16.42 -19.38
C GLU A 106 33.05 -17.67 -18.96
N GLU A 107 33.39 -18.81 -19.55
CA GLU A 107 32.81 -20.08 -19.18
C GLU A 107 33.32 -20.47 -17.79
N ARG A 108 32.46 -20.35 -16.78
CA ARG A 108 32.74 -20.85 -15.43
C ARG A 108 32.23 -22.27 -15.30
N SER A 109 32.96 -23.12 -14.59
CA SER A 109 32.44 -24.41 -14.15
C SER A 109 31.20 -24.18 -13.28
N LEU A 110 30.07 -24.70 -13.73
CA LEU A 110 28.85 -24.74 -12.94
C LEU A 110 28.94 -25.96 -12.03
N ASP A 111 28.92 -25.76 -10.72
CA ASP A 111 28.80 -26.82 -9.73
C ASP A 111 27.33 -27.30 -9.70
N TRP A 112 26.92 -27.96 -10.79
CA TRP A 112 25.63 -28.63 -10.85
C TRP A 112 25.83 -30.11 -10.50
N PRO A 113 25.15 -30.62 -9.46
CA PRO A 113 25.39 -31.97 -8.94
C PRO A 113 25.15 -33.09 -9.98
N ASP A 114 24.34 -32.83 -11.01
CA ASP A 114 23.90 -33.85 -11.98
C ASP A 114 24.61 -33.78 -13.35
N ARG A 115 25.69 -32.99 -13.50
CA ARG A 115 26.36 -32.79 -14.79
C ARG A 115 27.81 -33.29 -14.82
N GLN A 116 28.03 -34.52 -14.37
CA GLN A 116 29.26 -35.27 -14.63
C GLN A 116 28.91 -36.49 -15.49
N ALA A 117 29.17 -36.40 -16.78
CA ALA A 117 29.15 -37.49 -17.75
C ALA A 117 30.47 -37.50 -18.50
#